data_AF-A0A955GHF1-F1
#
_entry.id   AF-A0A955GHF1-F1
#
_cell.length_a   1.000
_cell.length_b   1.000
_cell.length_c   1.000
_cell.angle_alpha   90.00
_cell.angle_beta   90.00
_cell.angle_gamma   90.00
#
_symmetry.space_group_name_H-M   'P 1'
#
loop_
_entity.id
_entity.type
_entity.pdbx_description
1 polymer ?
#
loop_
_entity_poly.entity_id
_entity_poly.type
_entity_poly.pdbx_seq_one_letter_code
_entity_poly.pdbx_strand_id
1 'polypeptide(L)'
;MNKTVKEFVDFVRVQGVVGLAVGLAIGVAASGAVSSIVNNLISPIVGFILGNESLSGLSWTVVSLKSGRELTIGWGAILDSIITLVATALVIYLMVKKLGLDKLDKPKQ
;
A
#
# COMPACT_ATOMS: atom_id res chain seq x y z
N MET A 1 -36.33 14.31 -15.52
CA MET A 1 -35.01 13.66 -15.38
C MET A 1 -34.60 13.15 -16.75
N ASN A 2 -33.54 13.69 -17.33
CA ASN A 2 -33.15 13.44 -18.73
C ASN A 2 -32.89 11.93 -18.95
N LYS A 3 -33.44 11.37 -20.03
CA LYS A 3 -33.47 9.94 -20.36
C LYS A 3 -32.10 9.25 -20.22
N THR A 4 -31.05 9.96 -20.63
CA THR A 4 -29.64 9.54 -20.54
C THR A 4 -29.15 9.29 -19.11
N VAL A 5 -29.62 10.07 -18.13
CA VAL A 5 -29.24 9.88 -16.72
C VAL A 5 -29.87 8.60 -16.18
N LYS A 6 -31.10 8.28 -16.61
CA LYS A 6 -31.78 7.05 -16.20
C LYS A 6 -31.09 5.82 -16.79
N GLU A 7 -30.73 5.85 -18.06
CA GLU A 7 -29.97 4.78 -18.73
C GLU A 7 -28.59 4.57 -18.10
N PHE A 8 -27.91 5.65 -17.69
CA PHE A 8 -26.64 5.56 -16.97
C PHE A 8 -26.79 4.93 -15.58
N VAL A 9 -27.81 5.34 -14.81
CA VAL A 9 -28.08 4.77 -13.49
C VAL A 9 -28.45 3.28 -13.59
N ASP A 10 -29.25 2.91 -14.59
CA ASP A 10 -29.60 1.51 -14.83
C ASP A 10 -28.37 0.69 -15.28
N PHE A 11 -27.50 1.24 -16.13
CA PHE A 11 -26.23 0.59 -16.51
C PHE A 11 -25.32 0.33 -15.28
N VAL A 12 -25.12 1.34 -14.44
CA VAL A 12 -24.29 1.25 -13.22
C VAL A 12 -24.84 0.22 -12.24
N ARG A 13 -26.18 0.08 -12.16
CA ARG A 13 -26.83 -0.95 -11.33
C ARG A 13 -26.69 -2.35 -11.92
N VAL A 14 -26.91 -2.52 -13.22
CA VAL A 14 -26.85 -3.83 -13.90
C VAL A 14 -25.43 -4.40 -13.89
N GLN A 15 -24.42 -3.55 -14.08
CA GLN A 15 -23.01 -3.97 -14.13
C GLN A 15 -22.37 -4.09 -12.73
N GLY A 16 -23.12 -3.88 -11.64
CA GLY A 16 -22.59 -4.01 -10.28
C GLY A 16 -21.45 -3.02 -9.93
N VAL A 17 -21.27 -1.98 -10.74
CA VAL A 17 -20.14 -1.03 -10.65
C VAL A 17 -20.14 -0.29 -9.31
N VAL A 18 -21.30 -0.08 -8.70
CA VAL A 18 -21.43 0.54 -7.38
C VAL A 18 -20.68 -0.24 -6.30
N GLY A 19 -20.81 -1.57 -6.29
CA GLY A 19 -20.13 -2.42 -5.30
C GLY A 19 -18.62 -2.41 -5.49
N LEU A 20 -18.16 -2.46 -6.74
CA LEU A 20 -16.74 -2.35 -7.08
C LEU A 20 -16.15 -0.99 -6.70
N ALA A 21 -16.87 0.10 -6.98
CA ALA A 21 -16.44 1.46 -6.65
C ALA A 21 -16.30 1.66 -5.13
N VAL A 22 -17.27 1.17 -4.34
CA VAL A 22 -17.21 1.23 -2.88
C VAL A 22 -16.06 0.38 -2.33
N GLY A 23 -15.89 -0.84 -2.85
CA GLY A 23 -14.80 -1.73 -2.45
C GLY A 23 -13.42 -1.13 -2.74
N LEU A 24 -13.24 -0.54 -3.92
CA LEU A 24 -11.98 0.14 -4.29
C LEU A 24 -11.73 1.37 -3.43
N ALA A 25 -12.75 2.21 -3.19
CA ALA A 25 -12.62 3.42 -2.37
C ALA A 25 -12.19 3.08 -0.93
N ILE A 26 -12.81 2.08 -0.31
CA ILE A 26 -12.43 1.59 1.02
C ILE A 26 -11.03 0.96 0.98
N GLY A 27 -10.71 0.19 -0.06
CA GLY A 27 -9.40 -0.44 -0.23
C GLY A 27 -8.26 0.58 -0.30
N VAL A 28 -8.43 1.67 -1.04
CA VAL A 28 -7.45 2.76 -1.14
C VAL A 28 -7.28 3.47 0.21
N ALA A 29 -8.38 3.79 0.89
CA ALA A 29 -8.33 4.44 2.20
C ALA A 29 -7.66 3.56 3.28
N ALA A 30 -7.98 2.25 3.29
CA ALA A 30 -7.36 1.29 4.19
C ALA A 30 -5.86 1.13 3.93
N SER A 31 -5.46 1.02 2.65
CA SER A 31 -4.05 0.98 2.26
C SER A 31 -3.28 2.23 2.72
N GLY A 32 -3.89 3.42 2.59
CA GLY A 32 -3.31 4.68 3.06
C GLY A 32 -3.12 4.74 4.58
N ALA A 33 -4.11 4.26 5.35
CA ALA A 33 -4.01 4.19 6.82
C ALA A 33 -2.87 3.26 7.25
N VAL A 34 -2.72 2.12 6.58
CA VAL A 34 -1.67 1.15 6.89
C VAL A 34 -0.29 1.66 6.47
N SER A 35 -0.16 2.25 5.26
CA SER A 35 1.08 2.89 4.82
C SER A 35 1.54 3.97 5.80
N SER A 36 0.59 4.73 6.37
CA SER A 36 0.90 5.74 7.38
C SER A 36 1.47 5.11 8.66
N ILE A 37 0.96 3.95 9.10
CA ILE A 37 1.51 3.24 10.26
C ILE A 37 2.92 2.74 9.96
N VAL A 38 3.15 2.18 8.76
CA VAL A 38 4.48 1.71 8.36
C VAL A 38 5.47 2.86 8.32
N ASN A 39 5.15 3.93 7.59
CA ASN A 39 6.07 5.05 7.37
C ASN A 39 6.38 5.81 8.66
N ASN A 40 5.39 5.96 9.56
CA ASN A 40 5.57 6.76 10.78
C ASN A 40 6.04 5.94 12.00
N LEU A 41 5.92 4.60 11.98
CA LEU A 41 6.30 3.76 13.11
C LEU A 41 7.35 2.72 12.73
N ILE A 42 7.13 1.96 11.66
CA ILE A 42 8.05 0.86 11.26
C ILE A 42 9.33 1.42 10.65
N SER A 43 9.23 2.32 9.66
CA SER A 43 10.40 2.89 8.98
C SER A 43 11.40 3.58 9.92
N PRO A 44 11.00 4.40 10.92
CA PRO A 44 11.96 4.98 11.87
C PRO A 44 12.58 3.93 12.82
N ILE A 45 11.84 2.90 13.23
CA ILE A 45 12.39 1.81 14.06
C ILE A 45 13.44 1.02 13.27
N VAL A 46 13.14 0.70 12.01
CA VAL A 46 14.07 0.00 11.12
C VAL A 46 15.29 0.89 10.82
N GLY A 47 15.10 2.18 10.56
CA GLY A 47 16.20 3.14 10.37
C GLY A 47 17.07 3.35 11.62
N PHE A 48 16.48 3.25 12.82
CA PHE A 48 17.24 3.30 14.07
C PHE A 48 18.15 2.06 14.23
N ILE A 49 17.66 0.87 13.88
CA ILE A 49 18.43 -0.39 13.95
C ILE A 49 19.53 -0.43 12.88
N LEU A 50 19.27 0.12 11.69
CA LEU A 50 20.21 0.14 10.56
C LEU A 50 21.24 1.29 10.62
N GLY A 51 21.18 2.17 11.62
CA GLY A 51 22.23 3.16 11.88
C GLY A 51 21.99 4.57 11.34
N ASN A 52 20.79 5.14 11.54
CA ASN A 52 20.46 6.55 11.24
C ASN A 52 20.35 6.90 9.73
N GLU A 53 20.36 5.90 8.85
CA GLU A 53 19.93 6.07 7.47
C GLU A 53 18.50 5.53 7.32
N SER A 54 17.60 6.34 6.77
CA SER A 54 16.32 5.83 6.27
C SER A 54 16.60 4.74 5.24
N LEU A 55 15.75 3.71 5.15
CA LEU A 55 15.89 2.65 4.14
C LEU A 55 16.09 3.20 2.73
N SER A 56 15.47 4.34 2.38
CA SER A 56 15.66 5.06 1.12
C SER A 56 17.04 5.71 0.92
N GLY A 57 17.79 5.93 2.01
CA GLY A 57 19.15 6.47 2.02
C GLY A 57 20.23 5.41 1.78
N LEU A 58 19.92 4.12 1.99
CA LEU A 58 20.84 3.03 1.64
C LEU A 58 21.09 3.02 0.13
N SER A 59 22.24 3.56 -0.22
CA SER A 59 22.70 3.67 -1.58
C SER A 59 24.10 3.09 -1.67
N TRP A 60 24.30 2.17 -2.61
CA TRP A 60 25.63 1.65 -2.88
C TRP A 60 26.25 2.53 -3.95
N THR A 61 27.27 3.31 -3.60
CA THR A 61 28.06 4.07 -4.59
C THR A 61 28.94 3.08 -5.36
N VAL A 62 28.49 2.69 -6.55
CA VAL A 62 29.17 1.62 -7.34
C VAL A 62 30.43 2.14 -8.02
N VAL A 63 30.47 3.43 -8.42
CA VAL A 63 31.68 4.05 -8.99
C VAL A 63 31.69 5.56 -8.68
N SER A 64 32.78 6.04 -8.10
CA SER A 64 33.09 7.48 -8.04
C SER A 64 33.87 7.86 -9.30
N LEU A 65 33.21 8.44 -10.31
CA LEU A 65 33.90 8.96 -11.49
C LEU A 65 34.63 10.26 -11.08
N LYS A 66 35.92 10.37 -11.45
CA LYS A 66 36.82 11.52 -11.18
C LYS A 66 36.30 12.90 -11.65
N SER A 67 35.14 12.97 -12.29
CA SER A 67 34.49 14.20 -12.79
C SER A 67 33.36 14.72 -11.88
N GLY A 68 33.25 14.24 -10.63
CA GLY A 68 32.23 14.70 -9.67
C GLY A 68 30.81 14.20 -9.97
N ARG A 69 30.67 13.13 -10.76
CA ARG A 69 29.39 12.44 -10.97
C ARG A 69 29.44 11.09 -10.30
N GLU A 70 28.58 10.89 -9.31
CA GLU A 70 28.44 9.62 -8.60
C GLU A 70 27.31 8.83 -9.25
N LEU A 71 27.61 7.58 -9.65
CA LEU A 71 26.60 6.61 -10.08
C LEU A 71 26.13 5.87 -8.83
N THR A 72 25.12 6.46 -8.22
CA THR A 72 24.49 5.95 -7.00
C THR A 72 23.32 5.06 -7.40
N ILE A 73 23.42 3.75 -7.15
CA ILE A 73 22.27 2.85 -7.33
C ILE A 73 21.54 2.76 -5.99
N GLY A 74 20.44 3.50 -5.87
CA GLY A 74 19.58 3.52 -4.68
C GLY A 74 18.72 2.26 -4.58
N TRP A 75 19.30 1.14 -4.13
CA TRP A 75 18.55 -0.09 -3.85
C TRP A 75 17.67 0.05 -2.60
N GLY A 76 17.97 1.04 -1.76
CA GLY A 76 17.21 1.38 -0.58
C GLY A 76 15.73 1.64 -0.83
N ALA A 77 15.39 2.35 -1.92
CA ALA A 77 13.99 2.63 -2.26
C ALA A 77 13.20 1.37 -2.65
N ILE A 78 13.86 0.40 -3.28
CA ILE A 78 13.22 -0.88 -3.66
C ILE A 78 12.98 -1.71 -2.40
N LEU A 79 13.97 -1.83 -1.52
CA LEU A 79 13.83 -2.52 -0.23
C LEU A 79 12.75 -1.89 0.64
N ASP A 80 12.71 -0.56 0.72
CA ASP A 80 11.68 0.19 1.44
C ASP A 80 10.27 -0.10 0.91
N SER A 81 10.10 -0.14 -0.43
CA SER A 81 8.82 -0.48 -1.05
C SER A 81 8.36 -1.91 -0.76
N ILE A 82 9.30 -2.88 -0.73
CA ILE A 82 9.00 -4.29 -0.40
C ILE A 82 8.63 -4.42 1.09
N ILE A 83 9.37 -3.78 1.98
CA ILE A 83 9.08 -3.76 3.42
C ILE A 83 7.69 -3.16 3.65
N THR A 84 7.37 -2.06 2.98
CA THR A 84 6.06 -1.41 3.08
C THR A 84 4.93 -2.29 2.57
N LEU A 85 5.15 -3.01 1.47
CA LEU A 85 4.18 -3.96 0.93
C LEU A 85 3.92 -5.13 1.89
N VAL A 86 4.99 -5.75 2.42
CA VAL A 86 4.88 -6.88 3.35
C VAL A 86 4.25 -6.44 4.68
N ALA A 87 4.67 -5.29 5.21
CA ALA A 87 4.09 -4.74 6.43
C ALA A 87 2.61 -4.38 6.23
N THR A 88 2.26 -3.83 5.07
CA THR A 88 0.87 -3.50 4.74
C THR A 88 0.00 -4.75 4.68
N ALA A 89 0.45 -5.79 3.98
CA ALA A 89 -0.22 -7.07 3.93
C ALA A 89 -0.39 -7.70 5.33
N LEU A 90 0.64 -7.62 6.17
CA LEU A 90 0.63 -8.16 7.53
C LEU A 90 -0.37 -7.42 8.44
N VAL A 91 -0.39 -6.08 8.40
CA VAL A 91 -1.33 -5.28 9.19
C VAL A 91 -2.76 -5.52 8.75
N ILE A 92 -3.04 -5.57 7.44
CA ILE A 92 -4.38 -5.90 6.91
C ILE A 92 -4.79 -7.29 7.39
N TYR A 93 -3.92 -8.29 7.28
CA TYR A 93 -4.19 -9.65 7.77
C TYR A 93 -4.53 -9.66 9.26
N LEU A 94 -3.72 -9.00 10.09
CA LEU A 94 -3.95 -8.91 11.53
C LEU A 94 -5.26 -8.18 11.86
N MET A 95 -5.61 -7.15 11.09
CA MET A 95 -6.85 -6.38 11.27
C MET A 95 -8.07 -7.23 10.93
N VAL A 96 -8.08 -7.90 9.77
CA VAL A 96 -9.16 -8.81 9.35
C VAL A 96 -9.36 -9.93 10.37
N LYS A 97 -8.25 -10.52 10.85
CA LYS A 97 -8.26 -11.59 11.85
C LYS A 97 -8.72 -11.10 13.23
N LYS A 98 -8.35 -9.89 13.65
CA LYS A 98 -8.81 -9.30 14.93
C LYS A 98 -10.29 -8.92 14.88
N LEU A 99 -10.77 -8.46 13.73
CA LEU A 99 -12.18 -8.15 13.51
C LEU A 99 -13.04 -9.41 13.34
N GLY A 100 -12.44 -10.60 13.25
CA GLY A 100 -13.15 -11.87 13.08
C GLY A 100 -13.88 -11.98 11.73
N LEU A 101 -13.51 -11.15 10.75
CA LEU A 101 -14.11 -11.15 9.41
C LEU A 101 -13.77 -12.44 8.65
N ASP A 102 -12.67 -13.11 9.02
CA ASP A 102 -12.30 -14.45 8.60
C ASP A 102 -13.33 -15.53 9.01
N LYS A 103 -14.11 -15.28 10.07
CA LYS A 103 -15.15 -16.20 10.55
C LYS A 103 -16.56 -15.87 10.04
N LEU A 104 -16.74 -14.69 9.44
CA LEU A 104 -18.01 -14.25 8.84
C LEU A 104 -18.21 -14.80 7.43
N ASP A 105 -17.16 -15.35 6.83
CA ASP A 105 -17.24 -16.19 5.65
C ASP A 105 -17.71 -17.59 6.08
N LYS A 106 -18.97 -17.68 6.57
CA LYS A 106 -19.64 -18.99 6.65
C LYS A 106 -19.60 -19.59 5.25
N PRO A 107 -19.15 -20.84 5.07
CA PRO A 107 -19.18 -21.47 3.77
C PRO A 107 -20.61 -21.34 3.23
N LYS A 108 -20.76 -20.66 2.09
CA LYS A 108 -22.01 -20.68 1.33
C LYS A 108 -22.30 -22.16 1.04
N GLN A 109 -23.20 -22.75 1.82
CA GLN A 109 -23.94 -23.94 1.41
C GLN A 109 -24.87 -23.55 0.27
#